data_AF-A0A8J6NKU7-F1
#
_entry.id   AF-A0A8J6NKU7-F1
#
_cell.length_a   1.000
_cell.length_b   1.000
_cell.length_c   1.000
_cell.angle_alpha   90.00
_cell.angle_beta   90.00
_cell.angle_gamma   90.00
#
_symmetry.space_group_name_H-M   'P 1'
#
loop_
_entity.id
_entity.type
_entity.pdbx_description
1 polymer ?
#
loop_
_entity_poly.entity_id
_entity_poly.type
_entity_poly.pdbx_seq_one_letter_code
_entity_poly.pdbx_strand_id
1 'polypeptide(L)'
;MNDDFKKKVNEKYEEKLQKGERFWPDSIYKDLLVSFALFILLIGLATFIGIHPEPKVDPTDASYVPRPEWYFLFLFEFLKYFPGEIEWVGAAVIPGILVLALILLPLYDKNPFRHYSKRKFAIGLMTFIVIGMIGLTINAVITTPPQVETEIAGSLTEQIVLGQDLYSIQCVECHGPDGEGGEIAGVEGLEGVIVKSISSTDEMYTRNDGSLFDIIAYGQPNLGMPPFGGAYGGELTPSEIEYMVAFMRYSWDDRAEIPADAVAASAIPTLAEGEVPSYEVHISAVSKRYCMSCHREGKENNEYLMGSYEEILKSGNNVPNLVAGDLNSILLQTIQQNEVIGVDDETIGVMPPKKELKPEFVDMFIRWVEAGMPESASEAAALSVEVAPEVEGEVAPEAGVEETPAP
;
A
#
# COMPACT_ATOMS: atom_id res chain seq x y z
N MET A 1 -53.93 -0.52 50.02
CA MET A 1 -53.24 -1.06 48.82
C MET A 1 -53.62 -2.53 48.73
N ASN A 2 -54.44 -2.88 47.74
CA ASN A 2 -55.30 -4.09 47.73
C ASN A 2 -54.52 -5.41 47.84
N ASP A 3 -54.83 -6.26 48.82
CA ASP A 3 -54.21 -7.58 49.02
C ASP A 3 -54.40 -8.51 47.82
N ASP A 4 -55.50 -8.33 47.08
CA ASP A 4 -55.82 -9.09 45.87
C ASP A 4 -54.84 -8.79 44.71
N PHE A 5 -54.31 -7.56 44.67
CA PHE A 5 -53.28 -7.18 43.69
C PHE A 5 -51.93 -7.84 44.03
N LYS A 6 -51.55 -7.88 45.31
CA LYS A 6 -50.35 -8.59 45.77
C LYS A 6 -50.40 -10.07 45.42
N LYS A 7 -51.56 -10.71 45.63
CA LYS A 7 -51.75 -12.14 45.33
C LYS A 7 -51.58 -12.45 43.84
N LYS A 8 -52.21 -11.67 42.96
CA LYS A 8 -52.07 -11.80 41.50
C LYS A 8 -50.63 -11.56 41.01
N VAL A 9 -49.90 -10.62 41.60
CA VAL A 9 -48.50 -10.37 41.25
C VAL A 9 -47.61 -11.53 41.68
N ASN A 10 -47.82 -12.07 42.89
CA ASN A 10 -47.07 -13.22 43.39
C ASN A 10 -47.34 -14.50 42.58
N GLU A 11 -48.59 -14.79 42.23
CA GLU A 11 -48.90 -15.94 41.36
C GLU A 11 -48.23 -15.82 39.98
N LYS A 12 -48.29 -14.63 39.35
CA LYS A 12 -47.57 -14.37 38.10
C LYS A 12 -46.05 -14.46 38.25
N TYR A 13 -45.52 -14.15 39.42
CA TYR A 13 -44.10 -14.22 39.71
C TYR A 13 -43.65 -15.67 39.90
N GLU A 14 -44.41 -16.48 40.64
CA GLU A 14 -44.17 -17.91 40.80
C GLU A 14 -44.30 -18.68 39.48
N GLU A 15 -45.30 -18.36 38.65
CA GLU A 15 -45.45 -18.96 37.32
C GLU A 15 -44.25 -18.64 36.41
N LYS A 16 -43.70 -17.43 36.52
CA LYS A 16 -42.49 -17.02 35.78
C LYS A 16 -41.21 -17.62 36.35
N LEU A 17 -41.12 -17.81 37.66
CA LEU A 17 -40.01 -18.51 38.30
C LEU A 17 -39.96 -19.98 37.88
N GLN A 18 -41.12 -20.64 37.75
CA GLN A 18 -41.19 -22.03 37.29
C GLN A 18 -40.82 -22.20 35.80
N LYS A 19 -40.98 -21.13 34.99
CA LYS A 19 -40.58 -21.11 33.56
C LYS A 19 -39.21 -20.48 33.29
N GLY A 20 -38.56 -19.90 34.29
CA GLY A 20 -37.31 -19.17 34.13
C GLY A 20 -36.08 -20.09 34.15
N GLU A 21 -35.11 -19.81 33.29
CA GLU A 21 -33.81 -20.49 33.33
C GLU A 21 -32.97 -20.02 34.53
N ARG A 22 -32.13 -20.92 35.06
CA ARG A 22 -31.23 -20.57 36.17
C ARG A 22 -30.08 -19.72 35.65
N PHE A 23 -29.79 -18.63 36.35
CA PHE A 23 -28.65 -17.76 36.03
C PHE A 23 -27.32 -18.53 36.03
N TRP A 24 -27.13 -19.39 37.05
CA TRP A 24 -26.02 -20.33 37.12
C TRP A 24 -26.57 -21.76 37.22
N PRO A 25 -26.11 -22.69 36.38
CA PRO A 25 -25.05 -22.57 35.37
C PRO A 25 -25.53 -22.18 33.96
N ASP A 26 -26.84 -22.25 33.69
CA ASP A 26 -27.38 -22.30 32.32
C ASP A 26 -27.15 -21.00 31.53
N SER A 27 -27.44 -19.83 32.11
CA SER A 27 -27.22 -18.55 31.42
C SER A 27 -25.74 -18.25 31.20
N ILE A 28 -24.88 -18.47 32.21
CA ILE A 28 -23.44 -18.24 32.07
C ILE A 28 -22.83 -19.15 30.99
N TYR A 29 -23.29 -20.40 30.90
CA TYR A 29 -22.81 -21.30 29.85
C TYR A 29 -23.17 -20.81 28.45
N LYS A 30 -24.40 -20.31 28.25
CA LYS A 30 -24.82 -19.71 26.97
C LYS A 30 -24.01 -18.45 26.65
N ASP A 31 -23.81 -17.58 27.62
CA ASP A 31 -23.01 -16.36 27.45
C ASP A 31 -21.56 -16.67 27.11
N LEU A 32 -20.97 -17.68 27.75
CA LEU A 32 -19.63 -18.18 27.44
C LEU A 32 -19.57 -18.72 26.00
N LEU A 33 -20.55 -19.51 25.58
CA LEU A 33 -20.58 -20.09 24.24
C LEU A 33 -20.72 -19.02 23.17
N VAL A 34 -21.60 -18.03 23.37
CA VAL A 34 -21.80 -16.91 22.43
C VAL A 34 -20.58 -15.99 22.40
N SER A 35 -20.01 -15.63 23.54
CA SER A 35 -18.80 -14.79 23.59
C SER A 35 -17.59 -15.48 22.96
N PHE A 36 -17.43 -16.79 23.18
CA PHE A 36 -16.40 -17.58 22.53
C PHE A 36 -16.62 -17.69 21.02
N ALA A 37 -17.86 -17.88 20.56
CA ALA A 37 -18.19 -17.89 19.14
C ALA A 37 -17.89 -16.53 18.48
N LEU A 38 -18.21 -15.41 19.14
CA LEU A 38 -17.87 -14.07 18.67
C LEU A 38 -16.35 -13.86 18.63
N PHE A 39 -15.60 -14.36 19.63
CA PHE A 39 -14.15 -14.27 19.64
C PHE A 39 -13.52 -15.03 18.47
N ILE A 40 -13.98 -16.26 18.20
CA ILE A 40 -13.55 -17.03 17.02
C ILE A 40 -13.93 -16.31 15.73
N LEU A 41 -15.13 -15.74 15.65
CA LEU A 41 -15.57 -14.96 14.49
C LEU A 41 -14.63 -13.78 14.24
N LEU A 42 -14.25 -13.02 15.28
CA LEU A 42 -13.33 -11.89 15.15
C LEU A 42 -11.94 -12.34 14.71
N ILE A 43 -11.42 -13.47 15.24
CA ILE A 43 -10.16 -14.05 14.77
C ILE A 43 -10.27 -14.48 13.30
N GLY A 44 -11.38 -15.10 12.91
CA GLY A 44 -11.66 -15.48 11.53
C GLY A 44 -11.67 -14.26 10.61
N LEU A 45 -12.40 -13.22 10.97
CA LEU A 45 -12.43 -11.98 10.19
C LEU A 45 -11.02 -11.35 10.09
N ALA A 46 -10.29 -11.26 11.19
CA ALA A 46 -8.93 -10.72 11.19
C ALA A 46 -7.95 -11.54 10.33
N THR A 47 -8.11 -12.87 10.30
CA THR A 47 -7.22 -13.76 9.53
C THR A 47 -7.59 -13.87 8.06
N PHE A 48 -8.88 -13.81 7.71
CA PHE A 48 -9.34 -13.98 6.32
C PHE A 48 -9.59 -12.66 5.57
N ILE A 49 -10.04 -11.61 6.25
CA ILE A 49 -10.26 -10.28 5.65
C ILE A 49 -8.99 -9.42 5.79
N GLY A 50 -8.13 -9.74 6.76
CA GLY A 50 -6.97 -8.93 7.07
C GLY A 50 -7.31 -7.69 7.90
N ILE A 51 -6.27 -7.10 8.48
CA ILE A 51 -6.34 -5.81 9.18
C ILE A 51 -5.56 -4.83 8.31
N HIS A 52 -6.06 -3.61 8.15
CA HIS A 52 -5.34 -2.58 7.42
C HIS A 52 -3.99 -2.34 8.13
N PRO A 53 -2.84 -2.50 7.44
CA PRO A 53 -1.55 -2.30 8.06
C PRO A 53 -1.39 -0.82 8.41
N GLU A 54 -1.02 -0.56 9.66
CA GLU A 54 -0.65 0.77 10.13
C GLU A 54 0.85 0.96 10.01
N PRO A 55 1.33 2.20 9.81
CA PRO A 55 2.75 2.45 9.67
C PRO A 55 3.41 2.13 10.99
N LYS A 56 4.58 1.49 10.91
CA LYS A 56 5.34 1.19 12.10
C LYS A 56 5.73 2.50 12.76
N VAL A 57 5.44 2.63 14.05
CA VAL A 57 5.65 3.87 14.79
C VAL A 57 7.14 4.24 14.75
N ASP A 58 7.45 5.37 14.09
CA ASP A 58 8.77 5.98 14.14
C ASP A 58 8.85 6.90 15.38
N PRO A 59 9.66 6.56 16.39
CA PRO A 59 9.80 7.40 17.58
C PRO A 59 10.52 8.73 17.33
N THR A 60 11.04 8.96 16.13
CA THR A 60 11.75 10.18 15.73
C THR A 60 10.96 11.07 14.78
N ASP A 61 9.81 10.61 14.28
CA ASP A 61 8.93 11.42 13.44
C ASP A 61 8.21 12.48 14.29
N ALA A 62 8.73 13.71 14.22
CA ALA A 62 8.13 14.87 14.85
C ALA A 62 6.97 15.49 14.05
N SER A 63 6.74 15.01 12.81
CA SER A 63 5.64 15.45 11.95
C SER A 63 4.37 14.62 12.14
N TYR A 64 4.47 13.44 12.77
CA TYR A 64 3.32 12.63 13.15
C TYR A 64 2.37 13.41 14.04
N VAL A 65 1.15 13.65 13.54
CA VAL A 65 0.07 14.25 14.33
C VAL A 65 -0.74 13.11 14.95
N PRO A 66 -0.59 12.80 16.25
CA PRO A 66 -1.31 11.70 16.89
C PRO A 66 -2.80 11.99 16.86
N ARG A 67 -3.50 11.37 15.89
CA ARG A 67 -4.95 11.40 15.81
C ARG A 67 -5.50 10.24 16.62
N PRO A 68 -6.50 10.47 17.47
CA PRO A 68 -7.19 9.38 18.14
C PRO A 68 -8.00 8.53 17.15
N GLU A 69 -8.25 7.30 17.57
CA GLU A 69 -9.14 6.36 16.89
C GLU A 69 -10.55 6.92 16.70
N TRP A 70 -11.27 6.40 15.69
CA TRP A 70 -12.61 6.88 15.32
C TRP A 70 -13.62 6.93 16.48
N TYR A 71 -13.49 6.02 17.45
CA TYR A 71 -14.36 5.94 18.63
C TYR A 71 -14.04 7.01 19.70
N PHE A 72 -12.94 7.74 19.56
CA PHE A 72 -12.55 8.84 20.45
C PHE A 72 -12.65 10.22 19.77
N LEU A 73 -12.96 10.29 18.48
CA LEU A 73 -13.05 11.57 17.74
C LEU A 73 -14.00 12.58 18.38
N PHE A 74 -15.18 12.15 18.83
CA PHE A 74 -16.13 13.05 19.50
C PHE A 74 -15.56 13.67 20.78
N LEU A 75 -14.74 12.90 21.51
CA LEU A 75 -14.14 13.35 22.77
C LEU A 75 -13.05 14.37 22.49
N PHE A 76 -12.20 14.12 21.49
CA PHE A 76 -11.17 15.09 21.11
C PHE A 76 -11.75 16.40 20.57
N GLU A 77 -12.79 16.31 19.74
CA GLU A 77 -13.50 17.51 19.28
C GLU A 77 -14.14 18.26 20.45
N PHE A 78 -14.69 17.54 21.43
CA PHE A 78 -15.19 18.13 22.65
C PHE A 78 -14.08 18.83 23.47
N LEU A 79 -12.88 18.25 23.53
CA LEU A 79 -11.74 18.81 24.27
C LEU A 79 -11.20 20.10 23.65
N LYS A 80 -11.41 20.34 22.34
CA LYS A 80 -11.07 21.65 21.72
C LYS A 80 -11.79 22.82 22.40
N TYR A 81 -12.94 22.59 23.03
CA TYR A 81 -13.68 23.61 23.78
C TYR A 81 -13.13 23.86 25.20
N PHE A 82 -12.13 23.10 25.67
CA PHE A 82 -11.52 23.20 27.00
C PHE A 82 -10.00 23.47 26.91
N PRO A 83 -9.57 24.65 26.43
CA PRO A 83 -8.14 24.92 26.22
C PRO A 83 -7.35 25.12 27.53
N GLY A 84 -6.12 24.61 27.57
CA GLY A 84 -5.14 24.91 28.63
C GLY A 84 -5.37 24.16 29.93
N GLU A 85 -5.30 24.85 31.07
CA GLU A 85 -5.35 24.23 32.41
C GLU A 85 -6.69 23.56 32.77
N ILE A 86 -7.73 23.72 31.95
CA ILE A 86 -9.06 23.12 32.16
C ILE A 86 -9.29 21.85 31.33
N GLU A 87 -8.32 21.42 30.52
CA GLU A 87 -8.45 20.24 29.65
C GLU A 87 -8.78 18.97 30.45
N TRP A 88 -8.14 18.77 31.60
CA TRP A 88 -8.40 17.62 32.49
C TRP A 88 -9.85 17.57 33.01
N VAL A 89 -10.52 18.73 33.10
CA VAL A 89 -11.94 18.79 33.48
C VAL A 89 -12.80 18.19 32.35
N GLY A 90 -12.50 18.56 31.10
CA GLY A 90 -13.14 18.00 29.91
C GLY A 90 -12.85 16.51 29.73
N ALA A 91 -11.61 16.08 29.96
CA ALA A 91 -11.15 14.72 29.66
C ALA A 91 -11.50 13.70 30.75
N ALA A 92 -11.42 14.09 32.03
CA ALA A 92 -11.59 13.15 33.15
C ALA A 92 -12.82 13.44 34.01
N VAL A 93 -13.07 14.71 34.35
CA VAL A 93 -14.13 15.06 35.31
C VAL A 93 -15.52 14.91 34.68
N ILE A 94 -15.74 15.45 33.48
CA ILE A 94 -17.05 15.39 32.82
C ILE A 94 -17.45 13.94 32.49
N PRO A 95 -16.61 13.14 31.80
CA PRO A 95 -16.90 11.72 31.58
C PRO A 95 -17.04 10.95 32.90
N GLY A 96 -16.20 11.23 33.89
CA GLY A 96 -16.27 10.60 35.21
C GLY A 96 -17.61 10.86 35.92
N ILE A 97 -18.12 12.10 35.88
CA ILE A 97 -19.44 12.45 36.43
C ILE A 97 -20.56 11.75 35.66
N LEU A 98 -20.47 11.66 34.33
CA LEU A 98 -21.48 10.95 33.52
C LEU A 98 -21.52 9.46 33.85
N VAL A 99 -20.35 8.80 33.96
CA VAL A 99 -20.25 7.39 34.36
C VAL A 99 -20.77 7.21 35.78
N LEU A 100 -20.40 8.08 36.72
CA LEU A 100 -20.90 8.03 38.09
C LEU A 100 -22.42 8.24 38.15
N ALA A 101 -22.97 9.13 37.32
CA ALA A 101 -24.41 9.31 37.19
C ALA A 101 -25.09 8.06 36.64
N LEU A 102 -24.49 7.36 35.68
CA LEU A 102 -24.99 6.07 35.18
C LEU A 102 -24.93 4.96 36.24
N ILE A 103 -23.87 4.91 37.05
CA ILE A 103 -23.73 3.96 38.17
C ILE A 103 -24.76 4.24 39.26
N LEU A 104 -25.04 5.51 39.56
CA LEU A 104 -26.03 5.92 40.55
C LEU A 104 -27.47 5.91 40.00
N LEU A 105 -27.63 5.75 38.68
CA LEU A 105 -28.93 5.73 38.01
C LEU A 105 -29.91 4.70 38.61
N PRO A 106 -29.51 3.45 38.95
CA PRO A 106 -30.42 2.47 39.56
C PRO A 106 -30.94 2.89 40.95
N LEU A 107 -30.22 3.75 41.66
CA LEU A 107 -30.61 4.25 42.99
C LEU A 107 -31.54 5.47 42.89
N TYR A 108 -31.30 6.30 41.87
CA TYR A 108 -32.05 7.54 41.63
C TYR A 108 -33.34 7.29 40.81
N ASP A 109 -33.29 6.43 39.80
CA ASP A 109 -34.43 6.07 38.94
C ASP A 109 -35.36 5.07 39.64
N LYS A 110 -36.18 5.59 40.57
CA LYS A 110 -37.25 4.84 41.25
C LYS A 110 -38.52 4.69 40.40
N ASN A 111 -38.45 4.95 39.10
CA ASN A 111 -39.64 4.97 38.24
C ASN A 111 -40.26 3.56 38.13
N PRO A 112 -41.53 3.37 38.55
CA PRO A 112 -42.19 2.06 38.53
C PRO A 112 -42.47 1.53 37.13
N PHE A 113 -42.40 2.38 36.09
CA PHE A 113 -42.64 1.97 34.71
C PHE A 113 -41.34 1.46 34.06
N ARG A 114 -41.35 0.19 33.62
CA ARG A 114 -40.23 -0.45 32.89
C ARG A 114 -40.30 -0.29 31.37
N HIS A 115 -41.46 0.11 30.83
CA HIS A 115 -41.67 0.22 29.39
C HIS A 115 -41.02 1.50 28.83
N TYR A 116 -40.25 1.38 27.74
CA TYR A 116 -39.48 2.48 27.14
C TYR A 116 -40.35 3.73 26.86
N SER A 117 -41.55 3.54 26.30
CA SER A 117 -42.47 4.64 25.94
C SER A 117 -42.90 5.54 27.11
N LYS A 118 -42.77 5.06 28.36
CA LYS A 118 -43.07 5.85 29.57
C LYS A 118 -41.82 6.49 30.22
N ARG A 119 -40.63 6.21 29.70
CA ARG A 119 -39.34 6.76 30.13
C ARG A 119 -38.84 7.84 29.17
N LYS A 120 -39.76 8.71 28.71
CA LYS A 120 -39.49 9.73 27.69
C LYS A 120 -38.32 10.65 28.06
N PHE A 121 -38.15 10.98 29.35
CA PHE A 121 -37.04 11.81 29.81
C PHE A 121 -35.68 11.12 29.68
N ALA A 122 -35.54 9.90 30.21
CA ALA A 122 -34.29 9.15 30.13
C ALA A 122 -33.90 8.82 28.67
N ILE A 123 -34.88 8.46 27.85
CA ILE A 123 -34.66 8.22 26.42
C ILE A 123 -34.27 9.52 25.72
N GLY A 124 -34.99 10.63 25.97
CA GLY A 124 -34.66 11.92 25.38
C GLY A 124 -33.25 12.39 25.74
N LEU A 125 -32.83 12.24 27.00
CA LEU A 125 -31.50 12.59 27.46
C LEU A 125 -30.42 11.72 26.79
N MET A 126 -30.59 10.40 26.75
CA MET A 126 -29.65 9.51 26.09
C MET A 126 -29.59 9.75 24.58
N THR A 127 -30.72 9.98 23.92
CA THR A 127 -30.77 10.34 22.50
C THR A 127 -30.03 11.64 22.24
N PHE A 128 -30.18 12.66 23.09
CA PHE A 128 -29.44 13.92 22.97
C PHE A 128 -27.93 13.72 23.10
N ILE A 129 -27.48 12.92 24.07
CA ILE A 129 -26.05 12.60 24.26
C ILE A 129 -25.49 11.90 23.01
N VAL A 130 -26.19 10.88 22.49
CA VAL A 130 -25.75 10.13 21.30
C VAL A 130 -25.72 11.02 20.06
N ILE A 131 -26.74 11.86 19.84
CA ILE A 131 -26.75 12.83 18.73
C ILE A 131 -25.58 13.82 18.87
N GLY A 132 -25.29 14.28 20.09
CA GLY A 132 -24.14 15.14 20.38
C GLY A 132 -22.81 14.46 20.04
N MET A 133 -22.63 13.20 20.44
CA MET A 133 -21.44 12.41 20.09
C MET A 133 -21.29 12.27 18.58
N ILE A 134 -22.36 11.92 17.86
CA ILE A 134 -22.33 11.78 16.40
C ILE A 134 -21.98 13.13 15.74
N GLY A 135 -22.61 14.23 16.18
CA GLY A 135 -22.35 15.56 15.64
C GLY A 135 -20.91 16.02 15.85
N LEU A 136 -20.35 15.75 17.04
CA LEU A 136 -18.94 16.02 17.35
C LEU A 136 -17.99 15.13 16.53
N THR A 137 -18.30 13.84 16.34
CA THR A 137 -17.52 12.97 15.44
C THR A 137 -17.52 13.51 14.02
N ILE A 138 -18.67 13.91 13.48
CA ILE A 138 -18.77 14.48 12.12
C ILE A 138 -17.93 15.76 12.03
N ASN A 139 -18.03 16.64 13.02
CA ASN A 139 -17.23 17.87 13.04
C ASN A 139 -15.73 17.58 13.13
N ALA A 140 -15.32 16.59 13.94
CA ALA A 140 -13.94 16.14 14.02
C ALA A 140 -13.42 15.68 12.65
N VAL A 141 -14.22 14.88 11.93
CA VAL A 141 -13.86 14.37 10.59
C VAL A 141 -13.74 15.51 9.57
N ILE A 142 -14.61 16.53 9.63
CA ILE A 142 -14.60 17.65 8.68
C ILE A 142 -13.44 18.63 8.96
N THR A 143 -13.14 18.89 10.23
CA THR A 143 -12.16 19.93 10.62
C THR A 143 -10.74 19.43 10.72
N THR A 144 -10.53 18.11 10.79
CA THR A 144 -9.19 17.54 10.86
C THR A 144 -8.72 17.25 9.44
N PRO A 145 -7.60 17.85 8.98
CA PRO A 145 -7.06 17.54 7.65
C PRO A 145 -6.83 16.04 7.52
N PRO A 146 -7.13 15.42 6.36
CA PRO A 146 -6.77 14.03 6.13
C PRO A 146 -5.28 13.90 6.41
N GLN A 147 -4.89 12.86 7.16
CA GLN A 147 -3.48 12.53 7.22
C GLN A 147 -3.04 12.25 5.79
N VAL A 148 -1.83 12.64 5.42
CA VAL A 148 -1.18 12.02 4.27
C VAL A 148 -1.00 10.58 4.71
N GLU A 149 -2.00 9.74 4.40
CA GLU A 149 -1.85 8.30 4.42
C GLU A 149 -0.69 8.06 3.47
N THR A 150 0.52 7.91 4.02
CA THR A 150 1.59 7.25 3.28
C THR A 150 0.95 5.98 2.79
N GLU A 151 0.82 5.79 1.48
CA GLU A 151 0.09 4.64 0.93
C GLU A 151 0.78 3.38 1.47
N ILE A 152 0.17 2.79 2.49
CA ILE A 152 0.76 1.65 3.17
C ILE A 152 0.37 0.46 2.34
N ALA A 153 1.40 -0.14 1.73
CA ALA A 153 1.21 -1.33 0.95
C ALA A 153 0.50 -2.41 1.78
N GLY A 154 -0.74 -2.72 1.40
CA GLY A 154 -1.59 -3.71 2.03
C GLY A 154 -1.16 -5.15 1.72
N SER A 155 -0.38 -5.32 0.65
CA SER A 155 0.07 -6.63 0.14
C SER A 155 1.57 -6.63 -0.15
N LEU A 156 2.19 -7.82 -0.13
CA LEU A 156 3.61 -7.97 -0.50
C LEU A 156 3.89 -7.45 -1.91
N THR A 157 2.99 -7.73 -2.85
CA THR A 157 3.07 -7.24 -4.23
C THR A 157 3.18 -5.71 -4.28
N GLU A 158 2.32 -5.01 -3.53
CA GLU A 158 2.32 -3.55 -3.45
C GLU A 158 3.60 -3.04 -2.77
N GLN A 159 4.10 -3.73 -1.74
CA GLN A 159 5.39 -3.39 -1.09
C GLN A 159 6.54 -3.46 -2.09
N ILE A 160 6.57 -4.48 -2.94
CA ILE A 160 7.64 -4.65 -3.91
C ILE A 160 7.57 -3.57 -5.00
N VAL A 161 6.37 -3.25 -5.51
CA VAL A 161 6.19 -2.21 -6.53
C VAL A 161 6.56 -0.83 -5.99
N LEU A 162 6.05 -0.45 -4.81
CA LEU A 162 6.40 0.83 -4.18
C LEU A 162 7.89 0.88 -3.80
N GLY A 163 8.44 -0.24 -3.32
CA GLY A 163 9.87 -0.39 -3.04
C GLY A 163 10.75 -0.19 -4.27
N GLN A 164 10.33 -0.69 -5.43
CA GLN A 164 11.02 -0.48 -6.71
C GLN A 164 11.03 1.01 -7.09
N ASP A 165 9.88 1.69 -7.01
CA ASP A 165 9.75 3.09 -7.36
C ASP A 165 10.64 3.97 -6.45
N LEU A 166 10.63 3.70 -5.14
CA LEU A 166 11.51 4.36 -4.18
C LEU A 166 13.00 4.07 -4.44
N TYR A 167 13.34 2.82 -4.75
CA TYR A 167 14.71 2.43 -5.11
C TYR A 167 15.21 3.15 -6.36
N SER A 168 14.37 3.27 -7.39
CA SER A 168 14.69 4.03 -8.61
C SER A 168 15.05 5.47 -8.30
N ILE A 169 14.29 6.09 -7.40
CA ILE A 169 14.46 7.50 -7.06
C ILE A 169 15.71 7.71 -6.19
N GLN A 170 15.95 6.83 -5.21
CA GLN A 170 16.93 7.09 -4.15
C GLN A 170 18.27 6.36 -4.32
N CYS A 171 18.32 5.26 -5.07
CA CYS A 171 19.48 4.35 -5.06
C CYS A 171 20.14 4.14 -6.42
N VAL A 172 19.40 4.26 -7.53
CA VAL A 172 19.89 3.85 -8.86
C VAL A 172 21.11 4.64 -9.35
N GLU A 173 21.23 5.91 -8.97
CA GLU A 173 22.36 6.75 -9.41
C GLU A 173 23.73 6.16 -9.02
N CYS A 174 23.78 5.48 -7.87
CA CYS A 174 24.98 4.84 -7.34
C CYS A 174 24.99 3.31 -7.47
N HIS A 175 23.84 2.65 -7.27
CA HIS A 175 23.75 1.19 -7.22
C HIS A 175 23.30 0.54 -8.52
N GLY A 176 22.83 1.32 -9.49
CA GLY A 176 22.25 0.80 -10.73
C GLY A 176 20.83 0.24 -10.54
N PRO A 177 20.06 0.12 -11.63
CA PRO A 177 18.66 -0.32 -11.62
C PRO A 177 18.46 -1.76 -11.16
N ASP A 178 19.49 -2.61 -11.28
CA ASP A 178 19.45 -4.02 -10.89
C ASP A 178 20.40 -4.29 -9.70
N GLY A 179 20.83 -3.24 -8.98
CA GLY A 179 21.74 -3.34 -7.82
C GLY A 179 23.14 -3.83 -8.19
N GLU A 180 23.51 -3.78 -9.47
CA GLU A 180 24.79 -4.28 -9.98
C GLU A 180 26.00 -3.45 -9.52
N GLY A 181 25.77 -2.22 -9.03
CA GLY A 181 26.82 -1.27 -8.70
C GLY A 181 27.59 -0.81 -9.94
N GLY A 182 28.87 -0.53 -9.76
CA GLY A 182 29.75 -0.01 -10.81
C GLY A 182 30.31 1.36 -10.47
N GLU A 183 30.87 2.02 -11.48
CA GLU A 183 31.45 3.35 -11.34
C GLU A 183 30.34 4.42 -11.24
N ILE A 184 30.34 5.19 -10.16
CA ILE A 184 29.44 6.34 -9.99
C ILE A 184 29.85 7.43 -10.97
N ALA A 185 28.87 8.02 -11.65
CA ALA A 185 29.04 9.15 -12.54
C ALA A 185 27.82 10.07 -12.42
N GLY A 186 28.05 11.39 -12.42
CA GLY A 186 26.98 12.39 -12.28
C GLY A 186 26.47 12.61 -10.86
N VAL A 187 27.19 12.13 -9.83
CA VAL A 187 26.89 12.43 -8.42
C VAL A 187 28.07 13.22 -7.86
N GLU A 188 27.85 14.51 -7.66
CA GLU A 188 28.90 15.47 -7.28
C GLU A 188 29.67 14.99 -6.05
N GLY A 189 30.98 14.79 -6.22
CA GLY A 189 31.89 14.39 -5.14
C GLY A 189 32.06 12.87 -4.97
N LEU A 190 31.34 12.06 -5.75
CA LEU A 190 31.48 10.60 -5.80
C LEU A 190 31.83 10.08 -7.20
N GLU A 191 32.11 10.96 -8.17
CA GLU A 191 32.51 10.55 -9.51
C GLU A 191 33.75 9.64 -9.51
N GLY A 192 33.68 8.53 -10.23
CA GLY A 192 34.76 7.54 -10.32
C GLY A 192 34.84 6.56 -9.15
N VAL A 193 33.98 6.70 -8.13
CA VAL A 193 33.90 5.73 -7.02
C VAL A 193 33.24 4.45 -7.52
N ILE A 194 33.91 3.32 -7.32
CA ILE A 194 33.37 2.01 -7.69
C ILE A 194 32.58 1.43 -6.52
N VAL A 195 31.27 1.31 -6.70
CA VAL A 195 30.35 0.68 -5.76
C VAL A 195 30.24 -0.80 -6.08
N LYS A 196 30.26 -1.64 -5.04
CA LYS A 196 30.06 -3.08 -5.19
C LYS A 196 28.60 -3.40 -5.49
N SER A 197 28.36 -4.49 -6.21
CA SER A 197 27.02 -5.02 -6.43
C SER A 197 26.36 -5.36 -5.09
N ILE A 198 25.23 -4.72 -4.83
CA ILE A 198 24.36 -5.01 -3.69
C ILE A 198 23.36 -6.12 -3.99
N SER A 199 23.13 -6.44 -5.27
CA SER A 199 22.33 -7.57 -5.72
C SER A 199 23.09 -8.89 -5.80
N SER A 200 24.37 -8.90 -5.45
CA SER A 200 25.18 -10.13 -5.46
C SER A 200 24.68 -11.15 -4.43
N THR A 201 24.88 -12.44 -4.73
CA THR A 201 24.52 -13.53 -3.82
C THR A 201 25.22 -13.40 -2.46
N ASP A 202 26.45 -12.89 -2.42
CA ASP A 202 27.19 -12.68 -1.17
C ASP A 202 26.50 -11.65 -0.26
N GLU A 203 25.98 -10.56 -0.83
CA GLU A 203 25.24 -9.56 -0.05
C GLU A 203 23.86 -10.08 0.35
N MET A 204 23.10 -10.64 -0.59
CA MET A 204 21.76 -11.18 -0.29
C MET A 204 21.81 -12.33 0.72
N TYR A 205 22.85 -13.17 0.70
CA TYR A 205 22.91 -14.33 1.58
C TYR A 205 23.38 -13.99 3.00
N THR A 206 24.25 -12.98 3.14
CA THR A 206 24.88 -12.65 4.42
C THR A 206 24.15 -11.57 5.21
N ARG A 207 23.41 -10.68 4.53
CA ARG A 207 22.57 -9.67 5.19
C ARG A 207 21.22 -10.27 5.48
N ASN A 208 20.60 -9.92 6.61
CA ASN A 208 19.17 -10.13 6.86
C ASN A 208 18.40 -8.81 6.62
N ASP A 209 17.07 -8.87 6.61
CA ASP A 209 16.21 -7.71 6.29
C ASP A 209 16.48 -6.52 7.21
N GLY A 210 16.62 -6.77 8.52
CA GLY A 210 16.97 -5.74 9.50
C GLY A 210 18.33 -5.10 9.23
N SER A 211 19.31 -5.89 8.76
CA SER A 211 20.63 -5.35 8.41
C SER A 211 20.55 -4.45 7.17
N LEU A 212 19.75 -4.82 6.16
CA LEU A 212 19.53 -3.98 4.98
C LEU A 212 18.79 -2.70 5.36
N PHE A 213 17.74 -2.82 6.18
CA PHE A 213 17.01 -1.70 6.74
C PHE A 213 17.95 -0.72 7.46
N ASP A 214 18.78 -1.22 8.38
CA ASP A 214 19.71 -0.38 9.15
C ASP A 214 20.73 0.31 8.22
N ILE A 215 21.28 -0.41 7.24
CA ILE A 215 22.21 0.17 6.27
C ILE A 215 21.58 1.33 5.50
N ILE A 216 20.31 1.20 5.09
CA ILE A 216 19.59 2.27 4.38
C ILE A 216 19.26 3.42 5.34
N ALA A 217 18.73 3.10 6.52
CA ALA A 217 18.31 4.09 7.50
C ALA A 217 19.48 4.95 7.98
N TYR A 218 20.56 4.32 8.47
CA TYR A 218 21.75 5.01 8.98
C TYR A 218 22.68 5.52 7.87
N GLY A 219 22.59 4.94 6.68
CA GLY A 219 23.59 5.13 5.63
C GLY A 219 24.95 4.51 6.00
N GLN A 220 25.92 4.71 5.10
CA GLN A 220 27.32 4.39 5.33
C GLN A 220 28.18 5.60 4.96
N PRO A 221 28.24 6.65 5.81
CA PRO A 221 28.88 7.92 5.44
C PRO A 221 30.37 7.78 5.07
N ASN A 222 31.08 6.84 5.70
CA ASN A 222 32.48 6.54 5.38
C ASN A 222 32.67 5.96 3.97
N LEU A 223 31.59 5.44 3.35
CA LEU A 223 31.56 4.89 2.00
C LEU A 223 30.80 5.80 1.03
N GLY A 224 30.41 7.01 1.44
CA GLY A 224 29.68 7.97 0.61
C GLY A 224 28.17 7.77 0.55
N MET A 225 27.61 6.79 1.28
CA MET A 225 26.16 6.60 1.35
C MET A 225 25.57 7.43 2.51
N PRO A 226 24.76 8.48 2.24
CA PRO A 226 24.13 9.27 3.29
C PRO A 226 23.04 8.45 4.02
N PRO A 227 22.61 8.90 5.22
CA PRO A 227 21.41 8.35 5.86
C PRO A 227 20.16 8.67 5.04
N PHE A 228 19.28 7.68 4.85
CA PHE A 228 17.99 7.88 4.18
C PHE A 228 16.80 7.87 5.13
N GLY A 229 16.95 7.30 6.33
CA GLY A 229 15.87 7.29 7.32
C GLY A 229 15.63 8.67 7.91
N GLY A 230 14.36 9.05 8.06
CA GLY A 230 13.93 10.31 8.69
C GLY A 230 14.59 10.57 10.04
N ALA A 231 14.71 9.52 10.85
CA ALA A 231 15.42 9.52 12.14
C ALA A 231 16.87 10.03 12.10
N TYR A 232 17.52 9.90 10.94
CA TYR A 232 18.94 10.17 10.74
C TYR A 232 19.17 11.34 9.78
N GLY A 233 18.12 12.09 9.43
CA GLY A 233 18.19 13.26 8.56
C GLY A 233 17.93 12.99 7.08
N GLY A 234 17.43 11.79 6.73
CA GLY A 234 16.95 11.48 5.39
C GLY A 234 15.45 11.76 5.22
N GLU A 235 14.90 11.41 4.05
CA GLU A 235 13.51 11.71 3.67
C GLU A 235 12.56 10.51 3.79
N LEU A 236 13.09 9.30 4.00
CA LEU A 236 12.30 8.07 3.98
C LEU A 236 11.77 7.70 5.37
N THR A 237 10.51 7.28 5.40
CA THR A 237 9.87 6.65 6.56
C THR A 237 10.35 5.21 6.74
N PRO A 238 10.21 4.62 7.95
CA PRO A 238 10.53 3.22 8.17
C PRO A 238 9.80 2.27 7.22
N SER A 239 8.49 2.48 6.97
CA SER A 239 7.73 1.62 6.08
C SER A 239 8.27 1.66 4.63
N GLU A 240 8.64 2.84 4.14
CA GLU A 240 9.23 3.00 2.79
C GLU A 240 10.57 2.26 2.66
N ILE A 241 11.40 2.29 3.71
CA ILE A 241 12.64 1.50 3.74
C ILE A 241 12.33 -0.01 3.75
N GLU A 242 11.33 -0.45 4.51
CA GLU A 242 10.88 -1.85 4.50
C GLU A 242 10.40 -2.28 3.11
N TYR A 243 9.71 -1.42 2.36
CA TYR A 243 9.29 -1.69 0.97
C TYR A 243 10.49 -1.85 0.04
N MET A 244 11.50 -0.98 0.15
CA MET A 244 12.73 -1.11 -0.62
C MET A 244 13.46 -2.42 -0.30
N VAL A 245 13.54 -2.79 0.99
CA VAL A 245 14.13 -4.08 1.40
C VAL A 245 13.34 -5.25 0.83
N ALA A 246 12.00 -5.19 0.84
CA ALA A 246 11.17 -6.20 0.19
C ALA A 246 11.48 -6.28 -1.31
N PHE A 247 11.53 -5.16 -2.02
CA PHE A 247 11.92 -5.13 -3.42
C PHE A 247 13.28 -5.79 -3.67
N MET A 248 14.32 -5.42 -2.91
CA MET A 248 15.67 -6.00 -3.03
C MET A 248 15.65 -7.52 -2.82
N ARG A 249 14.93 -7.99 -1.80
CA ARG A 249 14.81 -9.41 -1.47
C ARG A 249 14.14 -10.21 -2.57
N TYR A 250 12.95 -9.78 -2.97
CA TYR A 250 12.17 -10.54 -3.95
C TYR A 250 12.65 -10.32 -5.38
N SER A 251 13.53 -9.35 -5.64
CA SER A 251 14.15 -9.16 -6.96
C SER A 251 15.51 -9.84 -7.12
N TRP A 252 16.30 -9.98 -6.05
CA TRP A 252 17.71 -10.40 -6.14
C TRP A 252 18.07 -11.64 -5.30
N ASP A 253 17.30 -11.99 -4.27
CA ASP A 253 17.54 -13.18 -3.46
C ASP A 253 16.85 -14.39 -4.09
N ASP A 254 17.63 -15.28 -4.70
CA ASP A 254 17.11 -16.50 -5.35
C ASP A 254 16.53 -17.53 -4.38
N ARG A 255 16.68 -17.33 -3.06
CA ARG A 255 16.03 -18.15 -2.01
C ARG A 255 14.64 -17.63 -1.65
N ALA A 256 14.31 -16.40 -2.03
CA ALA A 256 13.00 -15.83 -1.75
C ALA A 256 11.96 -16.56 -2.61
N GLU A 257 11.05 -17.29 -1.98
CA GLU A 257 9.87 -17.81 -2.66
C GLU A 257 8.91 -16.64 -2.88
N ILE A 258 8.95 -16.09 -4.08
CA ILE A 258 8.07 -15.00 -4.48
C ILE A 258 6.68 -15.61 -4.75
N PRO A 259 5.60 -15.14 -4.10
CA PRO A 259 4.24 -15.50 -4.52
C PRO A 259 4.07 -15.20 -6.02
N ALA A 260 3.44 -16.10 -6.77
CA ALA A 260 3.36 -15.97 -8.23
C ALA A 260 2.74 -14.63 -8.69
N ASP A 261 1.84 -14.08 -7.90
CA ASP A 261 1.23 -12.76 -8.05
C ASP A 261 2.22 -11.60 -7.81
N ALA A 262 3.17 -11.76 -6.89
CA ALA A 262 4.24 -10.79 -6.65
C ALA A 262 5.35 -10.84 -7.71
N VAL A 263 5.65 -12.01 -8.28
CA VAL A 263 6.58 -12.14 -9.43
C VAL A 263 6.04 -11.35 -10.61
N ALA A 264 4.76 -11.56 -10.93
CA ALA A 264 4.11 -10.94 -12.09
C ALA A 264 4.02 -9.41 -11.97
N ALA A 265 3.96 -8.87 -10.75
CA ALA A 265 3.80 -7.44 -10.51
C ALA A 265 5.13 -6.68 -10.35
N SER A 266 6.21 -7.37 -9.96
CA SER A 266 7.53 -6.75 -9.74
C SER A 266 8.49 -6.92 -10.92
N ALA A 267 8.28 -7.95 -11.74
CA ALA A 267 8.96 -8.10 -13.01
C ALA A 267 8.36 -7.12 -14.03
N ILE A 268 9.20 -6.54 -14.88
CA ILE A 268 8.71 -5.89 -16.09
C ILE A 268 8.06 -6.99 -16.94
N PRO A 269 6.75 -6.89 -17.26
CA PRO A 269 6.06 -7.96 -17.97
C PRO A 269 6.72 -8.24 -19.32
N THR A 270 7.01 -9.51 -19.60
CA THR A 270 7.51 -9.93 -20.91
C THR A 270 6.36 -9.92 -21.92
N LEU A 271 6.56 -9.27 -23.06
CA LEU A 271 5.54 -9.25 -24.12
C LEU A 271 5.37 -10.63 -24.75
N ALA A 272 4.13 -11.09 -24.85
CA ALA A 272 3.79 -12.26 -25.65
C ALA A 272 3.92 -11.96 -27.16
N GLU A 273 4.00 -13.02 -27.97
CA GLU A 273 4.06 -12.87 -29.43
C GLU A 273 2.74 -12.25 -29.95
N GLY A 274 2.84 -11.13 -30.68
CA GLY A 274 1.69 -10.40 -31.20
C GLY A 274 0.94 -9.51 -30.18
N GLU A 275 1.41 -9.45 -28.93
CA GLU A 275 0.89 -8.54 -27.91
C GLU A 275 1.36 -7.10 -28.16
N VAL A 276 0.41 -6.17 -28.07
CA VAL A 276 0.70 -4.73 -28.07
C VAL A 276 0.94 -4.28 -26.62
N PRO A 277 2.10 -3.66 -26.32
CA PRO A 277 2.33 -3.06 -25.00
C PRO A 277 1.40 -1.89 -24.74
N SER A 278 0.98 -1.70 -23.47
CA SER A 278 0.32 -0.48 -22.98
C SER A 278 1.25 0.35 -22.10
N TYR A 279 0.94 1.63 -21.93
CA TYR A 279 1.67 2.47 -20.98
C TYR A 279 1.56 1.92 -19.55
N GLU A 280 0.33 1.72 -19.07
CA GLU A 280 0.05 1.37 -17.67
C GLU A 280 0.78 0.11 -17.19
N VAL A 281 0.89 -0.90 -18.06
CA VAL A 281 1.43 -2.22 -17.69
C VAL A 281 2.90 -2.37 -18.02
N HIS A 282 3.33 -1.85 -19.18
CA HIS A 282 4.63 -2.19 -19.76
C HIS A 282 5.60 -1.02 -19.69
N ILE A 283 5.23 0.11 -20.31
CA ILE A 283 6.14 1.25 -20.46
C ILE A 283 6.36 1.95 -19.12
N SER A 284 5.33 2.07 -18.29
CA SER A 284 5.43 2.65 -16.95
C SER A 284 6.45 1.89 -16.10
N ALA A 285 6.47 0.55 -16.18
CA ALA A 285 7.39 -0.30 -15.43
C ALA A 285 8.86 -0.09 -15.86
N VAL A 286 9.12 -0.01 -17.16
CA VAL A 286 10.47 0.29 -17.67
C VAL A 286 10.88 1.72 -17.33
N SER A 287 10.00 2.68 -17.58
CA SER A 287 10.24 4.12 -17.34
C SER A 287 10.58 4.39 -15.88
N LYS A 288 9.74 3.87 -14.96
CA LYS A 288 9.94 3.99 -13.52
C LYS A 288 11.26 3.40 -13.07
N ARG A 289 11.65 2.24 -13.59
CA ARG A 289 12.87 1.53 -13.15
C ARG A 289 14.17 2.08 -13.76
N TYR A 290 14.16 2.48 -15.03
CA TYR A 290 15.38 2.79 -15.77
C TYR A 290 15.53 4.26 -16.17
N CYS A 291 14.46 5.06 -16.11
CA CYS A 291 14.47 6.44 -16.62
C CYS A 291 14.26 7.48 -15.51
N MET A 292 13.34 7.23 -14.58
CA MET A 292 12.92 8.21 -13.57
C MET A 292 14.02 8.66 -12.58
N SER A 293 15.10 7.89 -12.42
CA SER A 293 16.23 8.31 -11.60
C SER A 293 16.81 9.65 -12.07
N CYS A 294 16.81 9.89 -13.39
CA CYS A 294 17.30 11.11 -14.02
C CYS A 294 16.16 11.98 -14.60
N HIS A 295 15.08 11.38 -15.10
CA HIS A 295 13.95 12.08 -15.72
C HIS A 295 12.81 12.38 -14.73
N ARG A 296 13.13 13.18 -13.69
CA ARG A 296 12.19 13.67 -12.67
C ARG A 296 12.41 15.14 -12.35
N GLU A 297 11.48 15.73 -11.60
CA GLU A 297 11.62 17.13 -11.16
C GLU A 297 12.88 17.35 -10.31
N GLY A 298 13.53 18.49 -10.50
CA GLY A 298 14.73 18.89 -9.76
C GLY A 298 16.05 18.30 -10.27
N LYS A 299 16.04 17.54 -11.37
CA LYS A 299 17.26 17.04 -12.05
C LYS A 299 17.54 17.84 -13.33
N GLU A 300 18.82 17.90 -13.73
CA GLU A 300 19.23 18.49 -15.02
C GLU A 300 18.93 17.52 -16.17
N ASN A 301 17.73 17.62 -16.73
CA ASN A 301 17.20 16.68 -17.74
C ASN A 301 16.41 17.37 -18.86
N ASN A 302 16.70 18.64 -19.14
CA ASN A 302 15.98 19.47 -20.12
C ASN A 302 14.46 19.53 -19.89
N GLU A 303 14.06 19.49 -18.61
CA GLU A 303 12.65 19.45 -18.17
C GLU A 303 11.87 18.23 -18.68
N TYR A 304 12.57 17.19 -19.16
CA TYR A 304 11.94 15.97 -19.65
C TYR A 304 11.69 15.00 -18.50
N LEU A 305 10.42 14.81 -18.18
CA LEU A 305 9.89 14.03 -17.08
C LEU A 305 9.27 12.73 -17.61
N MET A 306 9.39 11.65 -16.84
CA MET A 306 8.91 10.33 -17.25
C MET A 306 8.12 9.57 -16.15
N GLY A 307 7.50 10.30 -15.21
CA GLY A 307 6.69 9.73 -14.14
C GLY A 307 5.26 9.36 -14.54
N SER A 308 4.72 9.99 -15.58
CA SER A 308 3.38 9.72 -16.11
C SER A 308 3.33 9.63 -17.63
N TYR A 309 2.24 9.07 -18.16
CA TYR A 309 2.00 8.99 -19.61
C TYR A 309 2.03 10.39 -20.25
N GLU A 310 1.39 11.35 -19.58
CA GLU A 310 1.34 12.73 -20.06
C GLU A 310 2.73 13.39 -20.05
N GLU A 311 3.51 13.18 -18.99
CA GLU A 311 4.88 13.70 -18.88
C GLU A 311 5.77 13.17 -20.01
N ILE A 312 5.77 11.85 -20.26
CA ILE A 312 6.59 11.23 -21.31
C ILE A 312 6.32 11.85 -22.69
N LEU A 313 5.08 12.26 -22.95
CA LEU A 313 4.67 12.81 -24.24
C LEU A 313 4.81 14.33 -24.35
N LYS A 314 4.56 15.06 -23.25
CA LYS A 314 4.34 16.52 -23.28
C LYS A 314 5.35 17.34 -22.48
N SER A 315 6.22 16.72 -21.69
CA SER A 315 7.25 17.44 -20.93
C SER A 315 8.53 17.65 -21.75
N GLY A 316 9.39 18.53 -21.28
CA GLY A 316 10.72 18.77 -21.86
C GLY A 316 10.80 19.87 -22.90
N ASN A 317 12.02 20.36 -23.11
CA ASN A 317 12.30 21.46 -24.04
C ASN A 317 12.19 21.06 -25.52
N ASN A 318 12.19 19.76 -25.82
CA ASN A 318 12.23 19.21 -27.17
C ASN A 318 10.91 18.55 -27.62
N VAL A 319 9.78 18.93 -27.01
CA VAL A 319 8.45 18.39 -27.38
C VAL A 319 8.14 18.65 -28.86
N PRO A 320 7.63 17.65 -29.62
CA PRO A 320 7.29 16.30 -29.16
C PRO A 320 8.52 15.37 -29.11
N ASN A 321 8.75 14.75 -27.94
CA ASN A 321 9.82 13.74 -27.77
C ASN A 321 9.42 12.38 -28.36
N LEU A 322 8.11 12.15 -28.51
CA LEU A 322 7.48 10.96 -29.06
C LEU A 322 6.29 11.33 -29.95
N VAL A 323 6.20 10.66 -31.10
CA VAL A 323 5.08 10.79 -32.04
C VAL A 323 4.61 9.39 -32.41
N ALA A 324 3.30 9.16 -32.29
CA ALA A 324 2.65 7.88 -32.63
C ALA A 324 3.00 7.44 -34.06
N GLY A 325 3.53 6.22 -34.20
CA GLY A 325 3.95 5.64 -35.47
C GLY A 325 5.26 6.17 -36.06
N ASP A 326 5.95 7.11 -35.40
CA ASP A 326 7.23 7.64 -35.86
C ASP A 326 8.42 7.03 -35.10
N LEU A 327 9.10 6.11 -35.76
CA LEU A 327 10.31 5.46 -35.24
C LEU A 327 11.52 6.41 -35.12
N ASN A 328 11.44 7.61 -35.69
CA ASN A 328 12.47 8.64 -35.58
C ASN A 328 12.21 9.60 -34.40
N SER A 329 11.22 9.31 -33.57
CA SER A 329 10.98 10.05 -32.33
C SER A 329 12.25 10.15 -31.47
N ILE A 330 12.46 11.30 -30.82
CA ILE A 330 13.67 11.61 -30.04
C ILE A 330 13.93 10.54 -28.97
N LEU A 331 12.90 10.12 -28.22
CA LEU A 331 13.06 9.07 -27.22
C LEU A 331 13.55 7.76 -27.86
N LEU A 332 12.92 7.32 -28.95
CA LEU A 332 13.30 6.07 -29.62
C LEU A 332 14.73 6.12 -30.16
N GLN A 333 15.16 7.26 -30.69
CA GLN A 333 16.51 7.43 -31.19
C GLN A 333 17.54 7.39 -30.06
N THR A 334 17.30 8.12 -28.98
CA THR A 334 18.22 8.21 -27.84
C THR A 334 18.34 6.90 -27.07
N ILE A 335 17.24 6.14 -26.88
CA ILE A 335 17.29 4.80 -26.24
C ILE A 335 17.97 3.74 -27.10
N GLN A 336 18.00 3.95 -28.42
CA GLN A 336 18.75 3.12 -29.39
C GLN A 336 20.20 3.58 -29.54
N GLN A 337 20.70 4.44 -28.64
CA GLN A 337 22.07 4.95 -28.64
C GLN A 337 22.42 5.81 -29.87
N ASN A 338 21.44 6.51 -30.42
CA ASN A 338 21.66 7.53 -31.45
C ASN A 338 21.59 8.94 -30.84
N GLU A 339 22.58 9.77 -31.15
CA GLU A 339 22.54 11.20 -30.83
C GLU A 339 21.57 11.92 -31.76
N VAL A 340 20.83 12.89 -31.23
CA VAL A 340 19.82 13.66 -31.98
C VAL A 340 20.09 15.15 -31.80
N ILE A 341 19.83 15.96 -32.81
CA ILE A 341 19.88 17.42 -32.67
C ILE A 341 18.51 17.91 -32.18
N GLY A 342 18.51 18.59 -31.04
CA GLY A 342 17.33 19.19 -30.43
C GLY A 342 16.81 20.42 -31.18
N VAL A 343 15.71 20.98 -30.68
CA VAL A 343 15.03 22.14 -31.26
C VAL A 343 15.85 23.43 -31.11
N ASP A 344 16.76 23.45 -30.14
CA ASP A 344 17.70 24.51 -29.81
C ASP A 344 19.05 24.41 -30.56
N ASP A 345 19.15 23.51 -31.54
CA ASP A 345 20.39 23.12 -32.23
C ASP A 345 21.46 22.49 -31.29
N GLU A 346 21.09 22.13 -30.06
CA GLU A 346 21.97 21.41 -29.14
C GLU A 346 21.90 19.90 -29.37
N THR A 347 23.01 19.20 -29.12
CA THR A 347 23.04 17.74 -29.27
C THR A 347 22.42 17.08 -28.04
N ILE A 348 21.34 16.34 -28.25
CA ILE A 348 20.76 15.42 -27.29
C ILE A 348 21.59 14.13 -27.33
N GLY A 349 22.24 13.82 -26.21
CA GLY A 349 23.07 12.62 -26.06
C GLY A 349 22.25 11.32 -26.03
N VAL A 350 22.98 10.21 -25.97
CA VAL A 350 22.40 8.85 -25.86
C VAL A 350 21.85 8.59 -24.46
N MET A 351 20.80 7.77 -24.38
CA MET A 351 20.14 7.41 -23.12
C MET A 351 19.93 5.89 -23.02
N PRO A 352 20.06 5.26 -21.83
CA PRO A 352 20.75 5.78 -20.66
C PRO A 352 22.24 6.02 -20.96
N PRO A 353 22.88 7.04 -20.35
CA PRO A 353 24.23 7.46 -20.73
C PRO A 353 25.35 6.51 -20.28
N LYS A 354 25.09 5.67 -19.26
CA LYS A 354 26.10 4.76 -18.68
C LYS A 354 26.04 3.34 -19.21
N LYS A 355 24.83 2.85 -19.47
CA LYS A 355 24.57 1.46 -19.80
C LYS A 355 23.35 1.39 -20.70
N GLU A 356 23.54 0.74 -21.84
CA GLU A 356 22.50 0.55 -22.83
C GLU A 356 21.31 -0.19 -22.21
N LEU A 357 20.10 0.25 -22.57
CA LEU A 357 18.88 -0.44 -22.18
C LEU A 357 18.85 -1.82 -22.84
N LYS A 358 18.31 -2.82 -22.13
CA LYS A 358 18.21 -4.18 -22.70
C LYS A 358 17.39 -4.14 -24.00
N PRO A 359 17.77 -4.91 -25.04
CA PRO A 359 17.08 -4.90 -26.32
C PRO A 359 15.57 -5.19 -26.23
N GLU A 360 15.17 -6.05 -25.28
CA GLU A 360 13.76 -6.38 -25.01
C GLU A 360 12.92 -5.17 -24.58
N PHE A 361 13.49 -4.27 -23.79
CA PHE A 361 12.81 -3.04 -23.35
C PHE A 361 12.79 -2.00 -24.47
N VAL A 362 13.85 -1.91 -25.27
CA VAL A 362 13.86 -1.05 -26.48
C VAL A 362 12.78 -1.50 -27.46
N ASP A 363 12.66 -2.80 -27.71
CA ASP A 363 11.61 -3.40 -28.56
C ASP A 363 10.20 -3.09 -28.03
N MET A 364 10.01 -3.14 -26.71
CA MET A 364 8.75 -2.75 -26.06
C MET A 364 8.36 -1.29 -26.36
N PHE A 365 9.29 -0.35 -26.27
CA PHE A 365 9.04 1.05 -26.64
C PHE A 365 8.75 1.20 -28.14
N ILE A 366 9.48 0.49 -29.01
CA ILE A 366 9.25 0.52 -30.46
C ILE A 366 7.83 0.06 -30.79
N ARG A 367 7.43 -1.12 -30.31
CA ARG A 367 6.08 -1.68 -30.57
C ARG A 367 4.97 -0.80 -30.01
N TRP A 368 5.19 -0.20 -28.85
CA TRP A 368 4.24 0.73 -28.24
C TRP A 368 4.02 1.95 -29.13
N VAL A 369 5.10 2.55 -29.64
CA VAL A 369 5.03 3.70 -30.56
C VAL A 369 4.39 3.31 -31.89
N GLU A 370 4.75 2.17 -32.47
CA GLU A 370 4.16 1.65 -33.71
C GLU A 370 2.64 1.43 -33.58
N ALA A 371 2.19 0.94 -32.42
CA ALA A 371 0.78 0.69 -32.15
C ALA A 371 -0.02 1.96 -31.80
N GLY A 372 0.60 3.13 -31.80
CA GLY A 372 -0.07 4.40 -31.51
C GLY A 372 -0.10 4.78 -30.03
N MET A 373 0.77 4.17 -29.21
CA MET A 373 0.98 4.47 -27.80
C MET A 373 -0.30 4.33 -26.94
N PRO A 374 -0.98 3.16 -26.91
CA PRO A 374 -2.13 2.96 -26.05
C PRO A 374 -1.76 3.19 -24.58
N GLU A 375 -2.61 3.91 -23.86
CA GLU A 375 -2.36 4.24 -22.46
C GLU A 375 -2.75 3.07 -21.58
N SER A 376 -3.99 2.57 -21.73
CA SER A 376 -4.53 1.51 -20.88
C SER A 376 -4.30 0.10 -21.42
N ALA A 377 -4.32 -0.89 -20.53
CA ALA A 377 -4.29 -2.31 -20.91
C ALA A 377 -5.44 -2.69 -21.86
N SER A 378 -6.61 -2.05 -21.70
CA SER A 378 -7.79 -2.33 -22.54
C SER A 378 -7.63 -1.83 -23.98
N GLU A 379 -7.00 -0.67 -24.16
CA GLU A 379 -6.70 -0.12 -25.48
C GLU A 379 -5.67 -0.98 -26.21
N ALA A 380 -4.63 -1.41 -25.50
CA ALA A 380 -3.60 -2.27 -26.05
C ALA A 380 -4.14 -3.68 -26.41
N ALA A 381 -5.01 -4.25 -25.58
CA ALA A 381 -5.66 -5.53 -25.87
C ALA A 381 -6.53 -5.45 -27.14
N ALA A 382 -7.20 -4.33 -27.41
CA ALA A 382 -7.99 -4.13 -28.63
C ALA A 382 -7.14 -4.05 -29.91
N LEU A 383 -5.86 -3.72 -29.77
CA LEU A 383 -4.88 -3.61 -30.86
C LEU A 383 -4.04 -4.89 -31.03
N SER A 384 -4.04 -5.76 -30.03
CA SER A 384 -3.32 -7.03 -30.04
C SER A 384 -4.00 -8.05 -30.96
N VAL A 385 -3.21 -8.87 -31.66
CA VAL A 385 -3.75 -9.96 -32.48
C VAL A 385 -3.92 -11.18 -31.58
N GLU A 386 -5.14 -11.74 -31.48
CA GLU A 386 -5.35 -13.02 -30.78
C GLU A 386 -4.52 -14.12 -31.45
N VAL A 387 -3.45 -14.57 -30.79
CA VAL A 387 -2.81 -15.85 -31.10
C VAL A 387 -3.64 -16.93 -30.43
N ALA A 388 -4.42 -17.66 -31.23
CA ALA A 388 -5.15 -18.83 -30.76
C ALA A 388 -4.17 -19.84 -30.13
N PRO A 389 -4.49 -20.46 -28.99
CA PRO A 389 -3.61 -21.45 -28.38
C PRO A 389 -3.39 -22.60 -29.36
N GLU A 390 -2.13 -22.96 -29.59
CA GLU A 390 -1.76 -24.17 -30.32
C GLU A 390 -2.48 -25.37 -29.67
N VAL A 391 -3.47 -25.90 -30.37
CA VAL A 391 -4.06 -27.19 -30.03
C VAL A 391 -2.97 -28.22 -30.28
N GLU A 392 -2.40 -28.75 -29.20
CA GLU A 392 -1.51 -29.92 -29.23
C GLU A 392 -2.11 -30.97 -30.17
N GLY A 393 -1.33 -31.31 -31.20
CA GLY A 393 -1.76 -32.18 -32.28
C GLY A 393 -2.31 -33.50 -31.75
N GLU A 394 -3.47 -33.88 -32.29
CA GLU A 394 -4.03 -35.22 -32.20
C GLU A 394 -2.93 -36.26 -32.45
N VAL A 395 -2.64 -37.05 -31.42
CA VAL A 395 -1.83 -38.25 -31.51
C VAL A 395 -2.51 -39.19 -32.51
N ALA A 396 -1.87 -39.36 -33.68
CA ALA A 396 -2.26 -40.38 -34.65
C ALA A 396 -2.21 -41.77 -34.00
N PRO A 397 -3.19 -42.66 -34.23
CA PRO A 397 -3.22 -43.98 -33.60
C PRO A 397 -2.09 -44.86 -34.16
N GLU A 398 -1.34 -45.48 -33.25
CA GLU A 398 -0.30 -46.46 -33.56
C GLU A 398 -0.82 -47.56 -34.49
N ALA A 399 -0.11 -47.75 -35.62
CA ALA A 399 -0.27 -48.91 -36.47
C ALA A 399 0.22 -50.16 -35.73
N GLY A 400 -0.67 -51.12 -35.51
CA GLY A 400 -0.37 -52.40 -34.89
C GLY A 400 0.73 -53.15 -35.63
N VAL A 401 1.75 -53.59 -34.87
CA VAL A 401 2.78 -54.52 -35.34
C VAL A 401 2.19 -55.93 -35.30
N GLU A 402 2.10 -56.53 -36.48
CA GLU A 402 1.66 -57.89 -36.73
C GLU A 402 2.75 -58.88 -36.27
N GLU A 403 2.43 -59.74 -35.28
CA GLU A 403 3.29 -60.84 -34.86
C GLU A 403 3.35 -61.93 -35.96
N THR A 404 4.54 -62.19 -36.50
CA THR A 404 4.83 -63.42 -37.26
C THR A 404 5.43 -64.49 -36.34
N PRO A 405 4.91 -65.73 -36.32
CA PRO A 405 5.48 -66.80 -35.50
C PRO A 405 6.67 -67.46 -36.20
N ALA A 406 7.75 -67.70 -35.45
CA ALA A 406 8.86 -68.54 -35.89
C ALA A 406 8.62 -70.02 -35.54
N PRO A 407 9.10 -70.98 -36.35
CA PRO A 407 8.93 -72.41 -36.13
C PRO A 407 9.79 -73.00 -35.01
#